data_AF-A0A9E0UJG6-F1
#
_entry.id   AF-A0A9E0UJG6-F1
#
_cell.length_a   1.000
_cell.length_b   1.000
_cell.length_c   1.000
_cell.angle_alpha   90.00
_cell.angle_beta   90.00
_cell.angle_gamma   90.00
#
_symmetry.space_group_name_H-M   'P 1'
#
loop_
_entity.id
_entity.type
_entity.pdbx_description
1 polymer ?
#
loop_
_entity_poly.entity_id
_entity_poly.type
_entity_poly.pdbx_seq_one_letter_code
_entity_poly.pdbx_strand_id
1 'polypeptide(L)'
;MSFKFALFALIVFLVVAFVLPLLAFTPVLKSLKKQGLSRYGALASRHNLAFEARWIQAADPDEPAEGALGSPDVSSLADLAAGYALVERIRSVPVTKASVIPLILAALLPLVVVAATQAPFKQILGALKGLMP
;
A
#
# COMPACT_ATOMS: atom_id res chain seq x y z
N MET A 1 -24.60 1.89 31.61
CA MET A 1 -23.42 2.31 30.81
C MET A 1 -23.87 3.38 29.81
N SER A 2 -23.10 4.45 29.62
CA SER A 2 -23.47 5.52 28.68
C SER A 2 -23.54 4.97 27.25
N PHE A 3 -24.61 5.30 26.50
CA PHE A 3 -24.83 4.83 25.12
C PHE A 3 -23.62 5.06 24.19
N LYS A 4 -22.89 6.17 24.40
CA LYS A 4 -21.65 6.50 23.69
C LYS A 4 -20.54 5.45 23.89
N PHE A 5 -20.45 4.86 25.08
CA PHE A 5 -19.45 3.84 25.39
C PHE A 5 -19.77 2.52 24.68
N ALA A 6 -21.04 2.09 24.71
CA ALA A 6 -21.47 0.90 23.99
C ALA A 6 -21.24 1.02 22.47
N LEU A 7 -21.54 2.20 21.91
CA LEU A 7 -21.29 2.50 20.52
C LEU A 7 -19.80 2.46 20.16
N PHE A 8 -18.96 3.13 20.95
CA PHE A 8 -17.51 3.11 20.72
C PHE A 8 -16.95 1.69 20.82
N ALA A 9 -17.37 0.91 21.82
CA ALA A 9 -16.94 -0.46 22.00
C ALA A 9 -17.34 -1.35 20.82
N LEU A 10 -18.55 -1.18 20.28
CA LEU A 10 -19.02 -1.91 19.10
C LEU A 10 -18.18 -1.59 17.85
N ILE A 11 -17.87 -0.31 17.62
CA ILE A 11 -17.04 0.10 16.47
C ILE A 11 -15.64 -0.51 16.59
N VAL A 12 -15.01 -0.40 17.77
CA VAL A 12 -13.70 -1.00 18.02
C VAL A 12 -13.75 -2.51 17.83
N PHE A 13 -14.77 -3.18 18.38
CA PHE A 13 -14.96 -4.62 18.22
C PHE A 13 -15.09 -5.02 16.75
N LEU A 14 -15.90 -4.33 15.96
CA LEU A 14 -16.05 -4.59 14.52
C LEU A 14 -14.73 -4.39 13.77
N VAL A 15 -14.02 -3.29 14.03
CA VAL A 15 -12.70 -3.06 13.41
C VAL A 15 -11.74 -4.19 13.76
N VAL A 16 -11.65 -4.59 15.02
CA VAL A 16 -10.78 -5.70 15.45
C VAL A 16 -11.22 -7.01 14.81
N ALA A 17 -12.51 -7.36 14.86
CA ALA A 17 -13.04 -8.61 14.35
C ALA A 17 -12.79 -8.81 12.85
N PHE A 18 -12.75 -7.73 12.08
CA PHE A 18 -12.46 -7.78 10.65
C PHE A 18 -10.97 -7.60 10.33
N VAL A 19 -10.21 -6.83 11.11
CA VAL A 19 -8.76 -6.65 10.88
C VAL A 19 -7.96 -7.87 11.35
N LEU A 20 -8.38 -8.52 12.43
CA LEU A 20 -7.65 -9.65 13.01
C LEU A 20 -7.48 -10.84 12.04
N PRO A 21 -8.50 -11.26 11.26
CA PRO A 21 -8.33 -12.28 10.23
C PRO A 21 -7.33 -11.87 9.14
N LEU A 22 -7.26 -10.60 8.76
CA LEU A 22 -6.28 -10.14 7.77
C LEU A 22 -4.86 -10.35 8.30
N LEU A 23 -4.61 -10.16 9.61
CA LEU A 23 -3.29 -10.34 10.18
C LEU A 23 -2.73 -11.75 10.02
N ALA A 24 -3.57 -12.77 9.81
CA ALA A 24 -3.13 -14.14 9.51
C ALA A 24 -2.24 -14.23 8.25
N PHE A 25 -2.39 -13.30 7.29
CA PHE A 25 -1.55 -13.25 6.08
C PHE A 25 -0.20 -12.52 6.28
N THR A 26 -0.01 -11.83 7.40
CA THR A 26 1.23 -11.11 7.73
C THR A 26 2.49 -11.98 7.66
N PRO A 27 2.57 -13.16 8.31
CA PRO A 27 3.78 -13.99 8.24
C PRO A 27 4.10 -14.45 6.81
N VAL A 28 3.09 -14.75 6.01
CA VAL A 28 3.24 -15.16 4.61
C VAL A 28 3.79 -14.00 3.78
N LEU A 29 3.19 -12.81 3.88
CA LEU A 29 3.64 -11.63 3.14
C LEU A 29 5.05 -11.19 3.55
N LYS A 30 5.36 -11.25 4.85
CA LYS A 30 6.70 -10.92 5.37
C LYS A 30 7.76 -11.92 4.86
N SER A 31 7.44 -13.21 4.87
CA SER A 31 8.30 -14.25 4.32
C SER A 31 8.53 -14.06 2.83
N LEU A 32 7.46 -13.82 2.06
CA LEU A 32 7.51 -13.58 0.61
C LEU A 32 8.37 -12.37 0.28
N LYS A 33 8.18 -11.24 0.98
CA LYS A 33 9.00 -10.04 0.80
C LYS A 33 10.47 -10.32 1.09
N LYS A 34 10.78 -10.99 2.21
CA LYS A 34 12.16 -11.31 2.59
C LYS A 34 12.85 -12.19 1.56
N GLN A 35 12.20 -13.26 1.12
CA GLN A 35 12.73 -14.17 0.11
C GLN A 35 12.90 -13.46 -1.24
N GLY A 36 11.91 -12.68 -1.65
CA GLY A 36 11.97 -11.89 -2.86
C GLY A 36 13.14 -10.90 -2.85
N LEU A 37 13.28 -10.09 -1.80
CA LEU A 37 14.36 -9.12 -1.67
C LEU A 37 15.74 -9.78 -1.72
N SER A 38 15.90 -10.93 -1.06
CA SER A 38 17.16 -11.68 -1.10
C SER A 38 17.47 -12.19 -2.51
N ARG A 39 16.49 -12.79 -3.20
CA ARG A 39 16.70 -13.38 -4.53
C ARG A 39 16.86 -12.32 -5.62
N TYR A 40 15.96 -11.34 -5.68
CA TYR A 40 16.02 -10.26 -6.67
C TYR A 40 17.16 -9.29 -6.38
N GLY A 41 17.49 -9.03 -5.12
CA GLY A 41 18.64 -8.19 -4.76
C GLY A 41 19.97 -8.83 -5.19
N ALA A 42 20.14 -10.13 -4.97
CA ALA A 42 21.33 -10.84 -5.43
C ALA A 42 21.45 -10.85 -6.96
N LEU A 43 20.31 -11.02 -7.67
CA LEU A 43 20.27 -10.98 -9.13
C LEU A 43 20.59 -9.58 -9.68
N ALA A 44 19.93 -8.55 -9.14
CA ALA A 44 20.16 -7.16 -9.53
C ALA A 44 21.61 -6.75 -9.25
N SER A 45 22.19 -7.13 -8.11
CA SER A 45 23.59 -6.84 -7.80
C SER A 45 24.55 -7.48 -8.80
N ARG A 46 24.38 -8.77 -9.12
CA ARG A 46 25.22 -9.46 -10.11
C ARG A 46 25.09 -8.82 -11.49
N HIS A 47 23.88 -8.47 -11.90
CA HIS A 47 23.63 -7.85 -13.19
C HIS A 47 24.21 -6.43 -13.29
N ASN A 48 24.05 -5.61 -12.24
CA ASN A 48 24.60 -4.27 -12.18
C ASN A 48 26.12 -4.28 -12.24
N LEU A 49 26.79 -5.18 -11.51
CA LEU A 49 28.24 -5.31 -11.55
C LEU A 49 28.75 -5.75 -12.93
N ALA A 50 28.06 -6.69 -13.58
CA ALA A 50 28.40 -7.12 -14.93
C ALA A 50 28.17 -5.99 -15.95
N PHE A 51 27.11 -5.20 -15.78
CA PHE A 51 26.83 -4.04 -16.60
C PHE A 51 27.90 -2.96 -16.41
N GLU A 52 28.26 -2.62 -15.17
CA GLU A 52 29.29 -1.64 -14.84
C GLU A 52 30.66 -2.05 -15.41
N ALA A 53 31.05 -3.31 -15.27
CA ALA A 53 32.31 -3.81 -15.84
C ALA A 53 32.36 -3.65 -17.37
N ARG A 54 31.24 -3.93 -18.06
CA ARG A 54 31.18 -3.88 -19.53
C ARG A 54 31.00 -2.46 -20.08
N TRP A 55 30.18 -1.64 -19.45
CA TRP A 55 29.70 -0.38 -20.02
C TRP A 55 30.33 0.86 -19.38
N ILE A 56 30.91 0.74 -18.18
CA ILE A 56 31.52 1.87 -17.45
C ILE A 56 33.03 1.69 -17.39
N GLN A 57 33.51 0.49 -17.05
CA GLN A 57 34.94 0.23 -16.86
C GLN A 57 35.67 -0.15 -18.16
N ALA A 58 34.99 -0.86 -19.07
CA ALA A 58 35.53 -1.28 -20.36
C ALA A 58 35.07 -0.39 -21.53
N ALA A 59 34.52 0.80 -21.25
CA ALA A 59 34.14 1.76 -22.28
C ALA A 59 35.40 2.30 -22.97
N ASP A 60 35.66 1.83 -24.18
CA ASP A 60 36.75 2.32 -25.01
C ASP A 60 36.40 3.75 -25.49
N PRO A 61 37.26 4.77 -25.29
CA PRO A 61 36.99 6.14 -25.73
C PRO A 61 36.74 6.28 -27.23
N ASP A 62 37.22 5.32 -28.01
CA ASP A 62 37.15 5.30 -29.47
C ASP A 62 35.94 4.55 -30.04
N GLU A 63 35.14 3.85 -29.21
CA GLU A 63 33.89 3.21 -29.66
C GLU A 63 32.70 4.18 -29.62
N PRO A 64 31.96 4.35 -30.73
CA PRO A 64 30.83 5.27 -30.76
C PRO A 64 29.70 4.83 -29.82
N ALA A 65 29.29 5.73 -28.93
CA ALA A 65 28.19 5.54 -27.97
C ALA A 65 26.82 5.21 -28.62
N GLU A 66 26.72 5.25 -29.95
CA GLU A 66 25.53 4.89 -30.72
C GLU A 66 25.14 3.41 -30.57
N GLY A 67 26.08 2.52 -30.24
CA GLY A 67 25.79 1.11 -29.88
C GLY A 67 25.27 0.92 -28.45
N ALA A 68 25.45 1.92 -27.57
CA ALA A 68 25.00 1.88 -26.18
C ALA A 68 23.53 2.28 -26.02
N LEU A 69 23.05 3.20 -26.86
CA LEU A 69 21.66 3.65 -26.87
C LEU A 69 20.79 2.66 -27.67
N GLY A 70 19.97 1.90 -26.97
CA GLY A 70 19.11 0.86 -27.56
C GLY A 70 19.64 -0.57 -27.39
N SER A 71 20.72 -0.76 -26.63
CA SER A 71 21.23 -2.09 -26.29
C SER A 71 20.21 -2.87 -25.44
N PRO A 72 20.02 -4.18 -25.71
CA PRO A 72 19.17 -5.05 -24.87
C PRO A 72 19.59 -5.08 -23.40
N ASP A 73 20.89 -4.85 -23.11
CA ASP A 73 21.43 -4.87 -21.75
C ASP A 73 20.89 -3.69 -20.92
N VAL A 74 20.69 -2.51 -21.53
CA VAL A 74 20.12 -1.33 -20.86
C VAL A 74 18.64 -1.54 -20.53
N SER A 75 17.88 -2.12 -21.45
CA SER A 75 16.46 -2.48 -21.19
C SER A 75 16.35 -3.56 -20.12
N SER A 76 17.21 -4.59 -20.16
CA SER A 76 17.27 -5.65 -19.16
C SER A 76 17.54 -5.10 -17.76
N LEU A 77 18.42 -4.12 -17.62
CA LEU A 77 18.69 -3.42 -16.35
C LEU A 77 17.43 -2.74 -15.81
N ALA A 78 16.69 -2.04 -16.69
CA ALA A 78 15.44 -1.37 -16.32
C ALA A 78 14.34 -2.37 -15.92
N ASP A 79 14.20 -3.48 -16.65
CA ASP A 79 13.24 -4.54 -16.33
C ASP A 79 13.57 -5.22 -14.99
N LEU A 80 14.85 -5.46 -14.70
CA LEU A 80 15.31 -5.97 -13.40
C LEU A 80 15.03 -5.00 -12.27
N ALA A 81 15.28 -3.70 -12.47
CA ALA A 81 14.97 -2.66 -11.49
C ALA A 81 13.46 -2.59 -11.22
N ALA A 82 12.63 -2.68 -12.27
CA ALA A 82 11.18 -2.72 -12.13
C ALA A 82 10.70 -3.96 -11.35
N GLY A 83 11.27 -5.13 -11.64
CA GLY A 83 10.99 -6.37 -10.91
C GLY A 83 11.38 -6.29 -9.43
N TYR A 84 12.55 -5.75 -9.12
CA TYR A 84 12.99 -5.51 -7.74
C TYR A 84 12.05 -4.53 -7.01
N ALA A 85 11.69 -3.42 -7.66
CA ALA A 85 10.78 -2.43 -7.09
C ALA A 85 9.39 -3.01 -6.76
N LEU A 86 8.88 -3.96 -7.56
CA LEU A 86 7.63 -4.64 -7.27
C LEU A 86 7.71 -5.47 -5.98
N VAL A 87 8.81 -6.21 -5.81
CA VAL A 87 9.08 -7.01 -4.60
C VAL A 87 9.27 -6.12 -3.37
N GLU A 88 9.96 -4.99 -3.53
CA GLU A 88 10.15 -4.00 -2.47
C GLU A 88 8.82 -3.38 -2.01
N ARG A 89 7.87 -3.18 -2.94
CA ARG A 89 6.53 -2.65 -2.66
C ARG A 89 5.59 -3.63 -1.97
N ILE A 90 5.95 -4.92 -1.86
CA ILE A 90 5.14 -5.89 -1.09
C ILE A 90 4.97 -5.35 0.34
N ARG A 91 3.73 -5.28 0.80
CA ARG A 91 3.42 -4.88 2.17
C ARG A 91 3.52 -6.07 3.09
N SER A 92 4.28 -5.91 4.16
CA SER A 92 4.44 -6.95 5.19
C SER A 92 3.17 -7.16 5.99
N VAL A 93 2.33 -6.13 6.14
CA VAL A 93 1.06 -6.17 6.89
C VAL A 93 -0.09 -5.87 5.92
N PRO A 94 -1.12 -6.73 5.85
CA PRO A 94 -2.25 -6.61 4.91
C PRO A 94 -3.32 -5.62 5.39
N VAL A 95 -2.95 -4.58 6.12
CA VAL A 95 -3.89 -3.56 6.61
C VAL A 95 -3.69 -2.28 5.83
N THR A 96 -4.77 -1.80 5.21
CA THR A 96 -4.73 -0.69 4.27
C THR A 96 -5.92 0.23 4.49
N LYS A 97 -5.77 1.52 4.13
CA LYS A 97 -6.90 2.46 4.16
C LYS A 97 -8.09 1.95 3.33
N ALA A 98 -7.82 1.33 2.19
CA ALA A 98 -8.84 0.72 1.33
C ALA A 98 -9.55 -0.48 1.98
N SER A 99 -8.91 -1.17 2.93
CA SER A 99 -9.51 -2.28 3.69
C SER A 99 -10.32 -1.78 4.89
N VAL A 100 -9.86 -0.71 5.55
CA VAL A 100 -10.44 -0.21 6.82
C VAL A 100 -11.56 0.81 6.59
N ILE A 101 -11.44 1.70 5.61
CA ILE A 101 -12.44 2.77 5.38
C ILE A 101 -13.82 2.19 5.05
N PRO A 102 -13.99 1.23 4.12
CA PRO A 102 -15.30 0.67 3.81
C PRO A 102 -15.93 -0.03 5.02
N LEU A 103 -15.11 -0.68 5.86
CA LEU A 103 -15.56 -1.32 7.08
C LEU A 103 -16.11 -0.31 8.09
N ILE A 104 -15.39 0.79 8.31
CA ILE A 104 -15.84 1.89 9.17
C ILE A 104 -17.14 2.48 8.62
N LEU A 105 -17.21 2.74 7.30
CA LEU A 105 -18.41 3.27 6.66
C LEU A 105 -19.60 2.31 6.82
N ALA A 106 -19.41 1.01 6.58
CA ALA A 106 -20.44 0.00 6.75
C ALA A 106 -20.92 -0.11 8.21
N ALA A 107 -20.03 0.07 9.19
CA ALA A 107 -20.39 0.09 10.61
C ALA A 107 -21.14 1.37 11.01
N LEU A 108 -20.78 2.52 10.44
CA LEU A 108 -21.40 3.82 10.77
C LEU A 108 -22.70 4.09 10.02
N LEU A 109 -22.91 3.51 8.83
CA LEU A 109 -24.06 3.79 7.97
C LEU A 109 -25.41 3.53 8.68
N PRO A 110 -25.64 2.38 9.36
CA PRO A 110 -26.90 2.13 10.06
C PRO A 110 -27.12 3.11 11.22
N LEU A 111 -26.04 3.52 11.88
CA LEU A 111 -26.09 4.49 12.98
C LEU A 111 -26.48 5.88 12.50
N VAL A 112 -25.96 6.31 11.36
CA VAL A 112 -26.37 7.57 10.73
C VAL A 112 -27.85 7.51 10.36
N VAL A 113 -28.32 6.39 9.80
CA VAL A 113 -29.74 6.19 9.48
C VAL A 113 -30.62 6.24 10.73
N VAL A 114 -30.25 5.52 11.80
CA VAL A 114 -30.98 5.54 13.07
C VAL A 114 -30.98 6.95 13.68
N ALA A 115 -29.84 7.63 13.71
CA ALA A 115 -29.74 9.00 14.21
C ALA A 115 -30.60 9.97 13.37
N ALA A 116 -30.63 9.80 12.05
CA ALA A 116 -31.49 10.54 11.14
C ALA A 116 -32.99 10.30 11.35
N THR A 117 -33.39 9.10 11.79
CA THR A 117 -34.79 8.82 12.15
C THR A 117 -35.20 9.38 13.51
N GLN A 118 -34.25 9.55 14.44
CA GLN A 118 -34.50 9.99 15.82
C GLN A 118 -34.30 11.51 16.01
N ALA A 119 -33.38 12.11 15.25
CA ALA A 119 -33.19 13.56 15.22
C ALA A 119 -34.03 14.16 14.09
N PRO A 120 -34.83 15.22 14.32
CA PRO A 120 -35.54 15.86 13.22
C PRO A 120 -34.47 16.44 12.29
N PHE A 121 -34.36 15.89 11.08
CA PHE A 121 -33.45 16.34 10.01
C PHE A 121 -33.39 17.87 9.85
N LYS A 122 -34.48 18.56 10.20
CA LYS A 122 -34.61 20.02 10.24
C LYS A 122 -33.69 20.72 11.25
N GLN A 123 -33.43 20.13 12.42
CA GLN A 123 -32.53 20.72 13.43
C GLN A 123 -31.06 20.62 13.03
N ILE A 124 -30.66 19.52 12.38
CA ILE A 124 -29.29 19.33 11.89
C ILE A 124 -29.00 20.29 10.72
N LEU A 125 -29.92 20.41 9.75
CA LEU A 125 -29.80 21.41 8.68
C LEU A 125 -29.87 22.85 9.20
N GLY A 126 -30.70 23.11 10.21
CA GLY A 126 -30.80 24.42 10.85
C GLY A 126 -29.51 24.83 11.56
N ALA A 127 -28.88 23.90 12.28
CA ALA A 127 -27.60 24.13 12.95
C ALA A 127 -26.45 24.32 11.95
N LEU A 128 -26.47 23.60 10.82
CA LEU A 128 -25.46 23.77 9.76
C LEU A 128 -25.58 25.13 9.06
N LYS A 129 -26.81 25.60 8.80
CA LYS A 129 -27.07 26.93 8.24
C LYS A 129 -26.69 28.07 9.19
N GLY A 130 -26.77 27.86 10.50
CA GLY A 130 -26.33 28.83 11.50
C GLY A 130 -24.80 28.90 11.69
N LEU A 131 -24.05 27.95 11.13
CA LEU A 131 -22.59 27.84 11.28
C LEU A 131 -21.81 28.28 10.02
N MET A 132 -22.49 28.53 8.90
CA MET A 132 -21.93 29.29 7.77
C MET A 132 -22.32 30.76 7.96
N PRO A 133 -21.37 31.71 7.94
CA PRO A 133 -21.71 33.13 7.84
C PRO A 133 -22.46 33.45 6.55
#